data_AF-A0A7X6U0U1-F1
#
_entry.id   AF-A0A7X6U0U1-F1
#
_cell.length_a   1.000
_cell.length_b   1.000
_cell.length_c   1.000
_cell.angle_alpha   90.00
_cell.angle_beta   90.00
_cell.angle_gamma   90.00
#
_symmetry.space_group_name_H-M   'P 1'
#
loop_
_entity.id
_entity.type
_entity.pdbx_description
1 polymer ?
#
loop_
_entity_poly.entity_id
_entity_poly.type
_entity_poly.pdbx_seq_one_letter_code
_entity_poly.pdbx_strand_id
1 'polypeptide(L)'
;MKCGYWLREAERVIIVPGYGMALSQAQSIVKQLTAELEQEGIEVDFAIHPVAGRMPGHMNVLLAEVDIPYDKLREMDEINPAFKDTDVALVIGANDVVNPAANTAEGTPIYGMPILDVEDAKHLIICNFDKLPGYAGVDNPLYDEGREDQIVLMLGDAKESLNAIIQAFRVCQIPQKIEGGESSPEEKGGRWLEEAKRVIIVPGYGMALSQAQSLVKQLMTELEAAGKDVQFAIHPVAGRMPGHMNVLLAEVDVPYDKLHEMQDINPAFKETDVALIIGANDVVNPAANTAEGTPIYGMPILDVEEARHVIICNYDKQPGYAGVDNPLYDESYRSGIALLLGDAKVTLNELIRAYRKC
;
A
#
# COMPACT_ATOMS: atom_id res chain seq x y z
N MET A 1 -10.78 -3.49 6.03
CA MET A 1 -9.49 -3.36 5.32
C MET A 1 -9.64 -2.62 3.98
N LYS A 2 -10.52 -3.04 3.05
CA LYS A 2 -10.73 -2.35 1.76
C LYS A 2 -10.95 -0.83 1.87
N CYS A 3 -11.87 -0.36 2.72
CA CYS A 3 -12.13 1.08 2.91
C CYS A 3 -10.89 1.90 3.31
N GLY A 4 -10.06 1.36 4.22
CA GLY A 4 -8.85 2.03 4.68
C GLY A 4 -7.81 2.18 3.58
N TYR A 5 -7.69 1.15 2.72
CA TYR A 5 -6.80 1.17 1.56
C TYR A 5 -7.28 2.18 0.51
N TRP A 6 -8.56 2.14 0.11
CA TRP A 6 -9.10 3.09 -0.87
C TRP A 6 -8.96 4.55 -0.42
N LEU A 7 -9.24 4.83 0.85
CA LEU A 7 -9.10 6.20 1.38
C LEU A 7 -7.66 6.67 1.47
N ARG A 8 -6.70 5.76 1.68
CA ARG A 8 -5.28 6.14 1.73
C ARG A 8 -4.65 6.32 0.34
N GLU A 9 -5.16 5.65 -0.70
CA GLU A 9 -4.69 5.85 -2.09
C GLU A 9 -5.37 7.05 -2.77
N ALA A 10 -6.47 7.53 -2.20
CA ALA A 10 -7.25 8.63 -2.75
C ALA A 10 -6.46 9.94 -2.71
N GLU A 11 -6.48 10.67 -3.82
CA GLU A 11 -6.09 12.07 -3.89
C GLU A 11 -7.32 12.95 -3.68
N ARG A 12 -8.52 12.46 -4.05
CA ARG A 12 -9.79 13.16 -3.89
C ARG A 12 -10.91 12.30 -3.32
N VAL A 13 -11.58 12.81 -2.28
CA VAL A 13 -12.73 12.19 -1.62
C VAL A 13 -13.92 13.15 -1.62
N ILE A 14 -15.07 12.68 -2.08
CA ILE A 14 -16.34 13.42 -1.98
C ILE A 14 -17.22 12.75 -0.93
N ILE A 15 -17.59 13.50 0.11
CA ILE A 15 -18.50 13.04 1.16
C ILE A 15 -19.93 13.45 0.81
N VAL A 16 -20.84 12.47 0.83
CA VAL A 16 -22.26 12.65 0.51
C VAL A 16 -23.10 12.40 1.76
N PRO A 17 -23.39 13.43 2.56
CA PRO A 17 -24.16 13.30 3.79
C PRO A 17 -25.66 13.15 3.51
N GLY A 18 -26.32 12.29 4.27
CA GLY A 18 -27.76 12.06 4.22
C GLY A 18 -28.41 12.03 5.60
N TYR A 19 -29.69 11.67 5.63
CA TYR A 19 -30.48 11.68 6.86
C TYR A 19 -29.96 10.69 7.92
N GLY A 20 -29.38 9.55 7.53
CA GLY A 20 -28.80 8.61 8.47
C GLY A 20 -27.64 9.20 9.28
N MET A 21 -26.85 10.11 8.70
CA MET A 21 -25.82 10.87 9.44
C MET A 21 -26.44 11.67 10.60
N ALA A 22 -27.57 12.34 10.34
CA ALA A 22 -28.30 13.12 11.33
C ALA A 22 -28.90 12.26 12.44
N LEU A 23 -29.50 11.12 12.09
CA LEU A 23 -30.06 10.17 13.05
C LEU A 23 -29.00 9.64 14.00
N SER A 24 -27.83 9.29 13.47
CA SER A 24 -26.70 8.77 14.26
C SER A 24 -25.90 9.87 14.97
N GLN A 25 -26.23 11.16 14.79
CA GLN A 25 -25.47 12.29 15.33
C GLN A 25 -23.97 12.18 14.99
N ALA A 26 -23.68 11.88 13.73
CA ALA A 26 -22.35 11.51 13.26
C ALA A 26 -21.53 12.70 12.73
N GLN A 27 -22.09 13.91 12.68
CA GLN A 27 -21.45 15.10 12.11
C GLN A 27 -20.07 15.40 12.71
N SER A 28 -19.88 15.17 14.01
CA SER A 28 -18.58 15.35 14.68
C SER A 28 -17.53 14.32 14.24
N ILE A 29 -17.95 13.09 13.96
CA ILE A 29 -17.06 12.03 13.43
C ILE A 29 -16.72 12.31 11.97
N VAL A 30 -17.68 12.84 11.19
CA VAL A 30 -17.42 13.30 9.82
C VAL A 30 -16.37 14.42 9.81
N LYS A 31 -16.48 15.39 10.72
CA LYS A 31 -15.45 16.43 10.89
C LYS A 31 -14.09 15.84 11.24
N GLN A 32 -14.05 14.87 12.15
CA GLN A 32 -12.81 14.19 12.52
C GLN A 32 -12.18 13.47 11.32
N LEU A 33 -12.95 12.66 10.60
CA LEU A 33 -12.47 11.95 9.41
C LEU A 33 -11.97 12.95 8.35
N THR A 34 -12.71 14.03 8.11
CA THR A 34 -12.31 15.09 7.16
C THR A 34 -10.95 15.66 7.53
N ALA A 35 -10.75 16.02 8.80
CA ALA A 35 -9.48 16.56 9.27
C ALA A 35 -8.33 15.54 9.15
N GLU A 36 -8.57 14.26 9.39
CA GLU A 36 -7.56 13.20 9.23
C GLU A 36 -7.20 12.96 7.76
N LEU A 37 -8.17 13.03 6.83
CA LEU A 37 -7.92 12.93 5.40
C LEU A 37 -7.12 14.13 4.88
N GLU A 38 -7.51 15.34 5.27
CA GLU A 38 -6.83 16.58 4.86
C GLU A 38 -5.40 16.68 5.41
N GLN A 39 -5.15 16.15 6.61
CA GLN A 39 -3.79 16.06 7.17
C GLN A 39 -2.85 15.21 6.32
N GLU A 40 -3.39 14.28 5.55
CA GLU A 40 -2.65 13.41 4.63
C GLU A 40 -2.64 13.96 3.19
N GLY A 41 -3.07 15.22 2.99
CA GLY A 41 -3.04 15.91 1.70
C GLY A 41 -4.20 15.58 0.76
N ILE A 42 -5.22 14.84 1.24
CA ILE A 42 -6.36 14.43 0.44
C ILE A 42 -7.34 15.59 0.29
N GLU A 43 -7.77 15.87 -0.94
CA GLU A 43 -8.81 16.86 -1.22
C GLU A 43 -10.18 16.32 -0.80
N VAL A 44 -10.85 17.01 0.14
CA VAL A 44 -12.18 16.64 0.62
C VAL A 44 -13.21 17.73 0.33
N ASP A 45 -14.21 17.37 -0.47
CA ASP A 45 -15.42 18.16 -0.76
C ASP A 45 -16.67 17.45 -0.19
N PHE A 46 -17.72 18.23 0.09
CA PHE A 46 -19.04 17.73 0.47
C PHE A 46 -20.04 17.98 -0.64
N ALA A 47 -20.66 16.92 -1.12
CA ALA A 47 -21.72 17.00 -2.10
C ALA A 47 -23.08 17.08 -1.41
N ILE A 48 -23.70 18.26 -1.45
CA ILE A 48 -24.98 18.52 -0.79
C ILE A 48 -26.12 18.38 -1.80
N HIS A 49 -26.95 17.36 -1.60
CA HIS A 49 -28.19 17.25 -2.35
C HIS A 49 -29.25 18.22 -1.78
N PRO A 50 -30.01 18.98 -2.60
CA PRO A 50 -30.96 19.99 -2.13
C PRO A 50 -32.02 19.47 -1.15
N VAL A 51 -32.40 18.20 -1.30
CA VAL A 51 -33.38 17.50 -0.43
C VAL A 51 -32.75 16.46 0.51
N ALA A 52 -31.43 16.50 0.72
CA ALA A 52 -30.79 15.64 1.72
C ALA A 52 -31.34 15.94 3.13
N GLY A 53 -31.92 14.93 3.77
CA GLY A 53 -32.44 15.03 5.13
C GLY A 53 -33.98 15.06 5.20
N ARG A 54 -34.50 15.98 6.03
CA ARG A 54 -35.93 16.13 6.36
C ARG A 54 -36.39 17.59 6.46
N MET A 55 -35.47 18.52 6.22
CA MET A 55 -35.74 19.96 6.13
C MET A 55 -34.79 20.57 5.09
N PRO A 56 -35.16 21.67 4.42
CA PRO A 56 -34.24 22.38 3.52
C PRO A 56 -32.95 22.78 4.25
N GLY A 57 -31.79 22.53 3.61
CA GLY A 57 -30.49 22.86 4.18
C GLY A 57 -30.09 22.03 5.41
N HIS A 58 -30.73 20.88 5.66
CA HIS A 58 -30.48 20.06 6.85
C HIS A 58 -28.99 19.73 7.03
N MET A 59 -28.34 19.27 5.95
CA MET A 59 -26.92 18.89 6.02
C MET A 59 -26.02 20.12 6.23
N ASN A 60 -26.33 21.26 5.62
CA ASN A 60 -25.56 22.50 5.81
C ASN A 60 -25.56 22.93 7.27
N VAL A 61 -26.71 22.85 7.96
CA VAL A 61 -26.82 23.21 9.39
C VAL A 61 -25.96 22.29 10.25
N LEU A 62 -26.02 20.98 10.04
CA LEU A 62 -25.26 20.01 10.84
C LEU A 62 -23.75 20.08 10.59
N LEU A 63 -23.34 20.33 9.35
CA LEU A 63 -21.93 20.49 9.02
C LEU A 63 -21.37 21.83 9.52
N ALA A 64 -22.19 22.88 9.51
CA ALA A 64 -21.83 24.17 10.12
C ALA A 64 -21.72 24.08 11.65
N GLU A 65 -22.54 23.26 12.33
CA GLU A 65 -22.46 23.04 13.78
C GLU A 65 -21.09 22.49 14.21
N VAL A 66 -20.41 21.74 13.34
CA VAL A 66 -19.08 21.16 13.60
C VAL A 66 -17.96 21.87 12.85
N ASP A 67 -18.20 23.13 12.45
CA ASP A 67 -17.22 24.01 11.81
C ASP A 67 -16.60 23.42 10.53
N ILE A 68 -17.41 22.76 9.68
CA ILE A 68 -16.99 22.49 8.30
C ILE A 68 -17.09 23.79 7.48
N PRO A 69 -16.00 24.22 6.82
CA PRO A 69 -16.00 25.42 6.00
C PRO A 69 -17.04 25.37 4.86
N TYR A 70 -17.76 26.48 4.66
CA TYR A 70 -18.81 26.57 3.63
C TYR A 70 -18.30 26.40 2.20
N ASP A 71 -17.05 26.76 1.93
CA ASP A 71 -16.38 26.59 0.63
C ASP A 71 -16.17 25.13 0.23
N LYS A 72 -16.24 24.21 1.20
CA LYS A 72 -16.24 22.76 0.94
C LYS A 72 -17.61 22.18 0.65
N LEU A 73 -18.68 22.93 0.95
CA LEU A 73 -20.05 22.50 0.70
C LEU A 73 -20.41 22.86 -0.74
N ARG A 74 -20.42 21.86 -1.62
CA ARG A 74 -20.75 22.00 -3.03
C ARG A 74 -22.18 21.57 -3.27
N GLU A 75 -22.92 22.38 -4.01
CA GLU A 75 -24.26 22.03 -4.45
C GLU A 75 -24.20 20.94 -5.54
N MET A 76 -25.24 20.12 -5.63
CA MET A 76 -25.32 18.98 -6.55
C MET A 76 -24.94 19.31 -8.00
N ASP A 77 -25.46 20.40 -8.56
CA ASP A 77 -25.20 20.78 -9.96
C ASP A 77 -23.73 21.15 -10.22
N GLU A 78 -23.03 21.66 -9.19
CA GLU A 78 -21.62 22.03 -9.27
C GLU A 78 -20.71 20.80 -9.13
N ILE A 79 -21.05 19.88 -8.23
CA ILE A 79 -20.19 18.76 -7.87
C ILE A 79 -20.38 17.52 -8.75
N ASN A 80 -21.55 17.31 -9.38
CA ASN A 80 -21.81 16.10 -10.16
C ASN A 80 -20.75 15.82 -11.24
N PRO A 81 -20.28 16.80 -12.03
CA PRO A 81 -19.21 16.57 -13.00
C PRO A 81 -17.90 16.05 -12.39
N ALA A 82 -17.64 16.36 -11.11
CA ALA A 82 -16.40 16.01 -10.42
C ALA A 82 -16.36 14.54 -9.94
N PHE A 83 -17.48 13.82 -9.86
CA PHE A 83 -17.47 12.41 -9.43
C PHE A 83 -16.61 11.53 -10.34
N LYS A 84 -16.54 11.84 -11.65
CA LYS A 84 -15.71 11.09 -12.62
C LYS A 84 -14.21 11.13 -12.32
N ASP A 85 -13.76 12.23 -11.70
CA ASP A 85 -12.37 12.44 -11.32
C ASP A 85 -12.17 12.21 -9.80
N THR A 86 -13.15 11.59 -9.13
CA THR A 86 -13.10 11.30 -7.69
C THR A 86 -12.67 9.87 -7.42
N ASP A 87 -11.69 9.70 -6.54
CA ASP A 87 -11.20 8.36 -6.17
C ASP A 87 -12.17 7.62 -5.27
N VAL A 88 -12.71 8.30 -4.26
CA VAL A 88 -13.67 7.70 -3.32
C VAL A 88 -14.85 8.62 -3.08
N ALA A 89 -16.06 8.14 -3.38
CA ALA A 89 -17.29 8.72 -2.88
C ALA A 89 -17.69 8.04 -1.56
N LEU A 90 -17.85 8.81 -0.48
CA LEU A 90 -18.26 8.32 0.84
C LEU A 90 -19.70 8.76 1.13
N VAL A 91 -20.65 7.86 0.96
CA VAL A 91 -22.07 8.09 1.19
C VAL A 91 -22.42 7.75 2.64
N ILE A 92 -23.00 8.71 3.37
CA ILE A 92 -23.28 8.58 4.80
C ILE A 92 -24.78 8.77 5.06
N GLY A 93 -25.51 7.65 5.12
CA GLY A 93 -26.93 7.65 5.46
C GLY A 93 -27.82 8.30 4.40
N ALA A 94 -27.41 8.24 3.13
CA ALA A 94 -28.18 8.71 1.99
C ALA A 94 -28.61 7.51 1.14
N ASN A 95 -29.87 7.51 0.70
CA ASN A 95 -30.43 6.46 -0.16
C ASN A 95 -31.04 7.08 -1.43
N ASP A 96 -32.24 7.69 -1.34
CA ASP A 96 -32.95 8.19 -2.51
C ASP A 96 -32.14 9.22 -3.33
N VAL A 97 -31.43 10.12 -2.66
CA VAL A 97 -30.65 11.21 -3.29
C VAL A 97 -29.40 10.76 -4.04
N VAL A 98 -29.03 9.48 -3.92
CA VAL A 98 -27.91 8.86 -4.64
C VAL A 98 -28.39 7.68 -5.50
N ASN A 99 -29.70 7.44 -5.60
CA ASN A 99 -30.24 6.22 -6.20
C ASN A 99 -30.30 6.30 -7.74
N PRO A 100 -29.48 5.54 -8.49
CA PRO A 100 -29.44 5.59 -9.96
C PRO A 100 -30.74 5.17 -10.64
N ALA A 101 -31.66 4.51 -9.92
CA ALA A 101 -32.98 4.18 -10.44
C ALA A 101 -33.80 5.45 -10.78
N ALA A 102 -33.45 6.61 -10.23
CA ALA A 102 -34.04 7.89 -10.63
C ALA A 102 -33.85 8.19 -12.13
N ASN A 103 -32.78 7.69 -12.75
CA ASN A 103 -32.47 7.93 -14.16
C ASN A 103 -33.08 6.89 -15.11
N THR A 104 -33.50 5.73 -14.61
CA THR A 104 -33.80 4.55 -15.45
C THR A 104 -35.15 3.89 -15.14
N ALA A 105 -35.63 3.96 -13.90
CA ALA A 105 -36.82 3.25 -13.45
C ALA A 105 -38.10 4.07 -13.70
N GLU A 106 -38.54 4.12 -14.96
CA GLU A 106 -39.77 4.79 -15.38
C GLU A 106 -40.99 4.37 -14.53
N GLY A 107 -41.82 5.34 -14.14
CA GLY A 107 -43.03 5.11 -13.35
C GLY A 107 -42.81 4.97 -11.84
N THR A 108 -41.56 5.02 -11.36
CA THR A 108 -41.27 5.09 -9.93
C THR A 108 -41.36 6.52 -9.38
N PRO A 109 -41.61 6.72 -8.06
CA PRO A 109 -41.69 8.05 -7.47
C PRO A 109 -40.39 8.89 -7.54
N ILE A 110 -39.25 8.24 -7.79
CA ILE A 110 -37.94 8.91 -7.93
C ILE A 110 -37.56 9.17 -9.39
N TYR A 111 -38.33 8.67 -10.36
CA TYR A 111 -37.95 8.83 -11.77
C TYR A 111 -37.92 10.31 -12.18
N GLY A 112 -36.80 10.74 -12.76
CA GLY A 112 -36.54 12.13 -13.13
C GLY A 112 -36.16 13.04 -11.96
N MET A 113 -36.04 12.51 -10.75
CA MET A 113 -35.45 13.25 -9.63
C MET A 113 -33.95 13.44 -9.92
N PRO A 114 -33.42 14.66 -9.88
CA PRO A 114 -31.97 14.86 -9.88
C PRO A 114 -31.34 14.10 -8.71
N ILE A 115 -30.19 13.49 -8.93
CA ILE A 115 -29.44 12.74 -7.91
C ILE A 115 -27.98 13.17 -7.94
N LEU A 116 -27.24 12.81 -6.88
CA LEU A 116 -25.79 12.83 -6.90
C LEU A 116 -25.27 11.60 -7.65
N ASP A 117 -24.44 11.82 -8.67
CA ASP A 117 -23.91 10.78 -9.56
C ASP A 117 -22.73 10.02 -8.91
N VAL A 118 -22.93 9.55 -7.67
CA VAL A 118 -21.87 8.91 -6.84
C VAL A 118 -21.30 7.64 -7.46
N GLU A 119 -22.05 7.02 -8.38
CA GLU A 119 -21.64 5.83 -9.14
C GLU A 119 -20.48 6.10 -10.10
N ASP A 120 -20.28 7.36 -10.52
CA ASP A 120 -19.21 7.77 -11.43
C ASP A 120 -17.82 7.79 -10.74
N ALA A 121 -17.76 7.72 -9.41
CA ALA A 121 -16.50 7.65 -8.66
C ALA A 121 -15.80 6.29 -8.83
N LYS A 122 -14.45 6.29 -8.72
CA LYS A 122 -13.66 5.05 -8.87
C LYS A 122 -14.06 3.99 -7.83
N HIS A 123 -14.26 4.41 -6.58
CA HIS A 123 -14.73 3.56 -5.50
C HIS A 123 -15.83 4.25 -4.69
N LEU A 124 -16.76 3.44 -4.17
CA LEU A 124 -17.90 3.91 -3.40
C LEU A 124 -17.92 3.22 -2.04
N ILE A 125 -17.97 3.99 -0.96
CA ILE A 125 -18.18 3.49 0.41
C ILE A 125 -19.54 4.00 0.87
N ILE A 126 -20.46 3.08 1.16
CA ILE A 126 -21.83 3.42 1.58
C ILE A 126 -22.02 2.98 3.02
N CYS A 127 -22.26 3.94 3.92
CA CYS A 127 -22.65 3.71 5.30
C CYS A 127 -24.16 3.90 5.43
N ASN A 128 -24.93 2.82 5.51
CA ASN A 128 -26.39 2.89 5.67
C ASN A 128 -26.90 1.86 6.67
N PHE A 129 -28.05 2.09 7.30
CA PHE A 129 -28.52 1.19 8.36
C PHE A 129 -28.86 -0.21 7.85
N ASP A 130 -29.53 -0.28 6.70
CA ASP A 130 -29.92 -1.51 6.03
C ASP A 130 -29.96 -1.27 4.50
N LYS A 131 -30.39 -2.29 3.75
CA LYS A 131 -30.60 -2.22 2.30
C LYS A 131 -32.01 -1.76 1.92
N LEU A 132 -32.88 -1.42 2.88
CA LEU A 132 -34.26 -1.11 2.58
C LEU A 132 -34.37 0.22 1.83
N PRO A 133 -35.42 0.37 1.00
CA PRO A 133 -35.72 1.63 0.35
C PRO A 133 -35.78 2.82 1.30
N GLY A 134 -35.43 4.00 0.77
CA GLY A 134 -35.58 5.26 1.49
C GLY A 134 -37.03 5.73 1.54
N TYR A 135 -37.22 7.05 1.54
CA TYR A 135 -38.54 7.64 1.66
C TYR A 135 -39.43 7.31 0.46
N ALA A 136 -38.83 7.20 -0.72
CA ALA A 136 -39.58 6.96 -1.95
C ALA A 136 -40.02 5.51 -2.16
N GLY A 137 -39.54 4.56 -1.34
CA GLY A 137 -39.96 3.15 -1.44
C GLY A 137 -39.44 2.40 -2.66
N VAL A 138 -38.33 2.87 -3.26
CA VAL A 138 -37.67 2.24 -4.42
C VAL A 138 -36.33 1.65 -3.99
N ASP A 139 -36.06 0.41 -4.42
CA ASP A 139 -34.78 -0.25 -4.17
C ASP A 139 -33.62 0.51 -4.83
N ASN A 140 -32.42 0.42 -4.26
CA ASN A 140 -31.25 1.12 -4.75
C ASN A 140 -30.29 0.15 -5.45
N PRO A 141 -30.10 0.25 -6.78
CA PRO A 141 -29.18 -0.60 -7.54
C PRO A 141 -27.72 -0.54 -7.08
N LEU A 142 -27.33 0.45 -6.28
CA LEU A 142 -26.01 0.50 -5.65
C LEU A 142 -25.81 -0.60 -4.59
N TYR A 143 -26.88 -1.26 -4.14
CA TYR A 143 -26.84 -2.27 -3.08
C TYR A 143 -26.89 -3.72 -3.61
N ASP A 144 -26.98 -3.85 -4.94
CA ASP A 144 -27.01 -5.13 -5.64
C ASP A 144 -25.69 -5.89 -5.51
N GLU A 145 -25.77 -7.21 -5.53
CA GLU A 145 -24.60 -8.10 -5.47
C GLU A 145 -23.80 -8.08 -6.77
N GLY A 146 -22.51 -8.41 -6.72
CA GLY A 146 -21.61 -8.44 -7.88
C GLY A 146 -20.90 -7.11 -8.16
N ARG A 147 -20.99 -6.15 -7.24
CA ARG A 147 -20.35 -4.82 -7.32
C ARG A 147 -19.28 -4.61 -6.23
N GLU A 148 -18.87 -5.67 -5.54
CA GLU A 148 -17.99 -5.62 -4.35
C GLU A 148 -16.54 -5.19 -4.66
N ASP A 149 -16.19 -5.09 -5.95
CA ASP A 149 -14.92 -4.57 -6.43
C ASP A 149 -14.90 -3.04 -6.52
N GLN A 150 -16.07 -2.40 -6.66
CA GLN A 150 -16.22 -0.94 -6.73
C GLN A 150 -16.89 -0.38 -5.46
N ILE A 151 -17.80 -1.13 -4.85
CA ILE A 151 -18.67 -0.67 -3.75
C ILE A 151 -18.39 -1.46 -2.48
N VAL A 152 -18.17 -0.77 -1.37
CA VAL A 152 -18.24 -1.35 -0.02
C VAL A 152 -19.48 -0.82 0.70
N LEU A 153 -20.39 -1.73 1.04
CA LEU A 153 -21.57 -1.44 1.82
C LEU A 153 -21.33 -1.78 3.30
N MET A 154 -21.37 -0.77 4.16
CA MET A 154 -21.26 -0.87 5.61
C MET A 154 -22.64 -0.69 6.23
N LEU A 155 -23.23 -1.81 6.66
CA LEU A 155 -24.55 -1.84 7.26
C LEU A 155 -24.50 -1.56 8.77
N GLY A 156 -25.47 -0.80 9.27
CA GLY A 156 -25.64 -0.48 10.68
C GLY A 156 -25.59 1.03 10.96
N ASP A 157 -25.34 1.39 12.22
CA ASP A 157 -25.27 2.79 12.61
C ASP A 157 -24.16 3.54 11.85
N ALA A 158 -24.48 4.73 11.33
CA ALA A 158 -23.54 5.49 10.50
C ALA A 158 -22.33 5.98 11.30
N LYS A 159 -22.52 6.32 12.60
CA LYS A 159 -21.43 6.75 13.48
C LYS A 159 -20.49 5.59 13.78
N GLU A 160 -21.00 4.39 14.02
CA GLU A 160 -20.18 3.19 14.18
C GLU A 160 -19.38 2.86 12.92
N SER A 161 -20.03 2.92 11.75
CA SER A 161 -19.40 2.69 10.45
C SER A 161 -18.26 3.68 10.19
N LEU A 162 -18.47 4.97 10.47
CA LEU A 162 -17.44 5.99 10.35
C LEU A 162 -16.27 5.79 11.31
N ASN A 163 -16.52 5.39 12.55
CA ASN A 163 -15.45 5.04 13.48
C ASN A 163 -14.60 3.85 12.97
N ALA A 164 -15.26 2.83 12.41
CA ALA A 164 -14.55 1.70 11.80
C ALA A 164 -13.74 2.14 10.57
N ILE A 165 -14.24 3.08 9.77
CA ILE A 165 -13.51 3.68 8.64
C ILE A 165 -12.27 4.45 9.13
N ILE A 166 -12.40 5.31 10.15
CA ILE A 166 -11.27 6.04 10.73
C ILE A 166 -10.21 5.06 11.26
N GLN A 167 -10.62 4.04 12.00
CA GLN A 167 -9.67 3.02 12.48
C GLN A 167 -9.01 2.28 11.33
N ALA A 168 -9.77 1.91 10.30
CA ALA A 168 -9.21 1.30 9.10
C ALA A 168 -8.20 2.24 8.41
N PHE A 169 -8.51 3.52 8.26
CA PHE A 169 -7.62 4.53 7.66
C PHE A 169 -6.32 4.71 8.46
N ARG A 170 -6.40 4.71 9.80
CA ARG A 170 -5.22 4.83 10.69
C ARG A 170 -4.31 3.62 10.65
N VAL A 171 -4.91 2.41 10.64
CA VAL A 171 -4.15 1.15 10.66
C VAL A 171 -3.67 0.77 9.27
N CYS A 172 -4.36 1.19 8.21
CA CYS A 172 -3.92 0.97 6.85
C CYS A 172 -2.75 1.90 6.55
N GLN A 173 -1.54 1.36 6.65
CA GLN A 173 -0.36 1.97 6.08
C GLN A 173 -0.38 1.71 4.58
N ILE A 174 -0.38 2.77 3.80
CA ILE A 174 0.02 2.69 2.40
C ILE A 174 1.51 3.01 2.36
N PRO A 175 2.33 2.26 1.60
CA PRO A 175 3.69 2.68 1.33
C PRO A 175 3.65 4.11 0.78
N GLN A 176 4.19 5.07 1.55
CA GLN A 176 3.99 6.50 1.33
C GLN A 176 4.30 6.89 -0.13
N LYS A 177 3.30 7.49 -0.79
CA LYS A 177 3.46 8.18 -2.07
C LYS A 177 4.09 9.55 -1.77
N ILE A 178 5.41 9.67 -1.92
CA ILE A 178 6.11 10.96 -1.79
C ILE A 178 6.05 11.66 -3.15
N GLU A 179 5.26 12.74 -3.23
CA GLU A 179 5.29 13.65 -4.36
C GLU A 179 6.64 14.38 -4.40
N GLY A 180 7.48 14.01 -5.37
CA GLY A 180 8.76 14.66 -5.60
C GLY A 180 9.84 13.73 -6.12
N GLY A 181 9.60 13.03 -7.22
CA GLY A 181 10.68 12.53 -8.08
C GLY A 181 11.74 11.64 -7.43
N GLU A 182 11.37 10.69 -6.58
CA GLU A 182 12.15 9.46 -6.38
C GLU A 182 11.19 8.27 -6.30
N SER A 183 11.32 7.31 -7.23
CA SER A 183 10.59 6.03 -7.19
C SER A 183 10.78 5.38 -5.82
N SER A 184 9.73 4.78 -5.26
CA SER A 184 9.84 4.06 -4.00
C SER A 184 10.94 2.98 -4.07
N PRO A 185 11.56 2.57 -2.94
CA PRO A 185 12.66 1.60 -2.97
C PRO A 185 12.31 0.32 -3.73
N GLU A 186 11.08 -0.16 -3.62
CA GLU A 186 10.56 -1.32 -4.36
C GLU A 186 10.39 -1.06 -5.86
N GLU A 187 9.91 0.12 -6.27
CA GLU A 187 9.82 0.50 -7.69
C GLU A 187 11.20 0.72 -8.32
N LYS A 188 12.11 1.35 -7.57
CA LYS A 188 13.51 1.53 -7.94
C LYS A 188 14.19 0.17 -8.12
N GLY A 189 14.01 -0.72 -7.15
CA GLY A 189 14.51 -2.08 -7.17
C GLY A 189 13.91 -2.91 -8.30
N GLY A 190 12.61 -2.79 -8.54
CA GLY A 190 11.91 -3.45 -9.65
C GLY A 190 12.47 -3.07 -11.02
N ARG A 191 12.68 -1.76 -11.25
CA ARG A 191 13.32 -1.26 -12.48
C ARG A 191 14.76 -1.73 -12.63
N TRP A 192 15.54 -1.70 -11.55
CA TRP A 192 16.90 -2.24 -11.58
C TRP A 192 16.93 -3.72 -11.90
N LEU A 193 15.99 -4.51 -11.36
CA LEU A 193 15.84 -5.92 -11.70
C LEU A 193 15.41 -6.12 -13.15
N GLU A 194 14.59 -5.25 -13.72
CA GLU A 194 14.19 -5.30 -15.13
C GLU A 194 15.36 -5.03 -16.09
N GLU A 195 16.13 -3.97 -15.83
CA GLU A 195 17.29 -3.56 -16.62
C GLU A 195 18.50 -4.50 -16.47
N ALA A 196 18.57 -5.24 -15.37
CA ALA A 196 19.70 -6.11 -15.05
C ALA A 196 19.87 -7.27 -16.04
N LYS A 197 21.12 -7.65 -16.28
CA LYS A 197 21.52 -8.89 -16.96
C LYS A 197 22.10 -9.89 -15.99
N ARG A 198 22.86 -9.44 -14.98
CA ARG A 198 23.45 -10.29 -13.93
C ARG A 198 22.94 -9.89 -12.55
N VAL A 199 22.35 -10.84 -11.84
CA VAL A 199 21.78 -10.67 -10.50
C VAL A 199 22.43 -11.68 -9.55
N ILE A 200 23.00 -11.19 -8.44
CA ILE A 200 23.49 -12.05 -7.35
C ILE A 200 22.57 -11.91 -6.15
N ILE A 201 21.98 -13.02 -5.71
CA ILE A 201 21.12 -13.08 -4.53
C ILE A 201 21.94 -13.49 -3.31
N VAL A 202 21.82 -12.72 -2.22
CA VAL A 202 22.54 -12.93 -0.96
C VAL A 202 21.53 -13.23 0.16
N PRO A 203 21.26 -14.51 0.43
CA PRO A 203 20.33 -14.91 1.47
C PRO A 203 20.96 -14.82 2.87
N GLY A 204 20.16 -14.44 3.87
CA GLY A 204 20.56 -14.37 5.27
C GLY A 204 19.50 -14.91 6.22
N TYR A 205 19.72 -14.69 7.52
CA TYR A 205 18.85 -15.24 8.57
C TYR A 205 17.42 -14.70 8.52
N GLY A 206 17.20 -13.45 8.11
CA GLY A 206 15.87 -12.88 7.96
C GLY A 206 15.01 -13.60 6.90
N MET A 207 15.63 -14.16 5.86
CA MET A 207 14.94 -15.03 4.89
C MET A 207 14.41 -16.30 5.57
N ALA A 208 15.20 -16.91 6.46
CA ALA A 208 14.81 -18.11 7.21
C ALA A 208 13.68 -17.83 8.20
N LEU A 209 13.76 -16.72 8.95
CA LEU A 209 12.74 -16.31 9.91
C LEU A 209 11.37 -16.08 9.24
N SER A 210 11.38 -15.44 8.08
CA SER A 210 10.17 -15.10 7.32
C SER A 210 9.66 -16.24 6.43
N GLN A 211 10.42 -17.34 6.31
CA GLN A 211 10.10 -18.45 5.41
C GLN A 211 9.93 -17.99 3.95
N ALA A 212 10.87 -17.16 3.49
CA ALA A 212 10.83 -16.53 2.16
C ALA A 212 11.48 -17.35 1.04
N GLN A 213 12.09 -18.51 1.33
CA GLN A 213 12.84 -19.32 0.35
C GLN A 213 12.04 -19.68 -0.91
N SER A 214 10.73 -19.92 -0.76
CA SER A 214 9.83 -20.19 -1.90
C SER A 214 9.67 -18.99 -2.84
N LEU A 215 9.58 -17.77 -2.31
CA LEU A 215 9.55 -16.55 -3.10
C LEU A 215 10.89 -16.26 -3.77
N VAL A 216 11.99 -16.57 -3.09
CA VAL A 216 13.33 -16.44 -3.68
C VAL A 216 13.47 -17.35 -4.91
N LYS A 217 13.01 -18.61 -4.80
CA LYS A 217 12.96 -19.52 -5.94
C LYS A 217 12.05 -19.02 -7.06
N GLN A 218 10.90 -18.46 -6.71
CA GLN A 218 9.95 -17.89 -7.67
C GLN A 218 10.58 -16.73 -8.45
N LEU A 219 11.19 -15.75 -7.75
CA LEU A 219 11.87 -14.62 -8.38
C LEU A 219 13.02 -15.08 -9.26
N MET A 220 13.86 -16.02 -8.79
CA MET A 220 14.94 -16.61 -9.59
C MET A 220 14.39 -17.16 -10.91
N THR A 221 13.33 -17.96 -10.85
CA THR A 221 12.72 -18.58 -12.03
C THR A 221 12.17 -17.54 -13.01
N GLU A 222 11.54 -16.47 -12.51
CA GLU A 222 11.01 -15.37 -13.34
C GLU A 222 12.14 -14.58 -14.02
N LEU A 223 13.21 -14.25 -13.29
CA LEU A 223 14.36 -13.54 -13.85
C LEU A 223 15.08 -14.38 -14.92
N GLU A 224 15.24 -15.67 -14.69
CA GLU A 224 15.83 -16.59 -15.67
C GLU A 224 14.96 -16.77 -16.92
N ALA A 225 13.64 -16.83 -16.75
CA ALA A 225 12.71 -16.85 -17.87
C ALA A 225 12.82 -15.57 -18.72
N ALA A 226 13.19 -14.44 -18.10
CA ALA A 226 13.52 -13.19 -18.78
C ALA A 226 14.97 -13.14 -19.33
N GLY A 227 15.71 -14.24 -19.29
CA GLY A 227 17.05 -14.38 -19.88
C GLY A 227 18.19 -13.80 -19.03
N LYS A 228 17.97 -13.59 -17.74
CA LYS A 228 18.97 -13.03 -16.82
C LYS A 228 19.83 -14.12 -16.18
N ASP A 229 21.10 -13.79 -15.91
CA ASP A 229 22.05 -14.63 -15.18
C ASP A 229 21.85 -14.45 -13.67
N VAL A 230 21.24 -15.44 -13.01
CA VAL A 230 20.96 -15.42 -11.58
C VAL A 230 21.84 -16.42 -10.84
N GLN A 231 22.61 -15.91 -9.88
CA GLN A 231 23.53 -16.68 -9.03
C GLN A 231 23.26 -16.40 -7.54
N PHE A 232 23.67 -17.30 -6.65
CA PHE A 232 23.54 -17.14 -5.21
C PHE A 232 24.92 -17.05 -4.56
N ALA A 233 25.11 -16.06 -3.71
CA ALA A 233 26.32 -15.92 -2.91
C ALA A 233 26.05 -16.34 -1.47
N ILE A 234 26.66 -17.44 -1.05
CA ILE A 234 26.45 -18.03 0.27
C ILE A 234 27.63 -17.69 1.18
N HIS A 235 27.35 -16.88 2.21
CA HIS A 235 28.34 -16.62 3.24
C HIS A 235 28.46 -17.84 4.19
N PRO A 236 29.67 -18.27 4.59
CA PRO A 236 29.86 -19.46 5.44
C PRO A 236 29.10 -19.43 6.78
N VAL A 237 28.90 -18.24 7.33
CA VAL A 237 28.15 -18.02 8.59
C VAL A 237 26.77 -17.36 8.39
N ALA A 238 26.23 -17.37 7.17
CA ALA A 238 24.85 -16.91 6.95
C ALA A 238 23.86 -17.81 7.71
N GLY A 239 23.08 -17.22 8.62
CA GLY A 239 22.05 -17.92 9.40
C GLY A 239 22.43 -18.15 10.87
N ARG A 240 22.04 -19.32 11.39
CA ARG A 240 22.25 -19.76 12.79
C ARG A 240 22.82 -21.17 12.91
N MET A 241 23.13 -21.83 11.79
CA MET A 241 23.78 -23.13 11.73
C MET A 241 24.67 -23.20 10.48
N PRO A 242 25.75 -24.00 10.46
CA PRO A 242 26.54 -24.22 9.26
C PRO A 242 25.66 -24.73 8.10
N GLY A 243 25.82 -24.12 6.92
CA GLY A 243 25.04 -24.51 5.72
C GLY A 243 23.55 -24.18 5.78
N HIS A 244 23.10 -23.31 6.69
CA HIS A 244 21.68 -22.98 6.86
C HIS A 244 21.01 -22.59 5.53
N MET A 245 21.63 -21.67 4.78
CA MET A 245 21.06 -21.20 3.51
C MET A 245 21.03 -22.30 2.45
N ASN A 246 22.04 -23.18 2.40
CA ASN A 246 22.07 -24.30 1.46
C ASN A 246 20.90 -25.26 1.69
N VAL A 247 20.55 -25.53 2.95
CA VAL A 247 19.42 -26.40 3.28
C VAL A 247 18.09 -25.79 2.82
N LEU A 248 17.86 -24.50 3.11
CA LEU A 248 16.61 -23.83 2.74
C LEU A 248 16.45 -23.66 1.23
N LEU A 249 17.55 -23.38 0.51
CA LEU A 249 17.52 -23.26 -0.94
C LEU A 249 17.36 -24.63 -1.63
N ALA A 250 17.93 -25.70 -1.05
CA ALA A 250 17.71 -27.06 -1.51
C ALA A 250 16.25 -27.52 -1.28
N GLU A 251 15.61 -27.11 -0.19
CA GLU A 251 14.19 -27.41 0.09
C GLU A 251 13.25 -26.92 -1.02
N VAL A 252 13.61 -25.83 -1.70
CA VAL A 252 12.84 -25.24 -2.80
C VAL A 252 13.47 -25.50 -4.18
N ASP A 253 14.30 -26.53 -4.28
CA ASP A 253 14.91 -26.99 -5.54
C ASP A 253 15.72 -25.91 -6.29
N VAL A 254 16.49 -25.08 -5.58
CA VAL A 254 17.50 -24.23 -6.24
C VAL A 254 18.68 -25.11 -6.68
N PRO A 255 19.09 -25.05 -7.96
CA PRO A 255 20.21 -25.84 -8.46
C PRO A 255 21.52 -25.55 -7.73
N TYR A 256 22.24 -26.61 -7.32
CA TYR A 256 23.48 -26.49 -6.55
C TYR A 256 24.60 -25.75 -7.31
N ASP A 257 24.63 -25.83 -8.63
CA ASP A 257 25.59 -25.13 -9.50
C ASP A 257 25.46 -23.60 -9.46
N LYS A 258 24.35 -23.10 -8.90
CA LYS A 258 24.12 -21.66 -8.68
C LYS A 258 24.52 -21.18 -7.28
N LEU A 259 24.79 -22.10 -6.36
CA LEU A 259 25.15 -21.79 -5.00
C LEU A 259 26.68 -21.69 -4.91
N HIS A 260 27.18 -20.46 -4.89
CA HIS A 260 28.62 -20.20 -4.83
C HIS A 260 29.04 -19.80 -3.42
N GLU A 261 30.20 -20.28 -2.99
CA GLU A 261 30.81 -19.82 -1.76
C GLU A 261 31.38 -18.40 -1.93
N MET A 262 31.45 -17.65 -0.83
CA MET A 262 31.93 -16.27 -0.80
C MET A 262 33.27 -16.05 -1.54
N GLN A 263 34.24 -16.95 -1.39
CA GLN A 263 35.56 -16.78 -2.01
C GLN A 263 35.51 -16.82 -3.54
N ASP A 264 34.62 -17.66 -4.09
CA ASP A 264 34.49 -17.86 -5.54
C ASP A 264 33.65 -16.75 -6.19
N ILE A 265 32.62 -16.27 -5.49
CA ILE A 265 31.67 -15.30 -6.03
C ILE A 265 32.07 -13.84 -5.82
N ASN A 266 32.88 -13.51 -4.81
CA ASN A 266 33.24 -12.11 -4.51
C ASN A 266 33.81 -11.34 -5.72
N PRO A 267 34.74 -11.91 -6.52
CA PRO A 267 35.24 -11.23 -7.71
C PRO A 267 34.16 -10.86 -8.74
N ALA A 268 33.02 -11.56 -8.75
CA ALA A 268 31.93 -11.34 -9.68
C ALA A 268 31.03 -10.13 -9.34
N PHE A 269 31.07 -9.62 -8.10
CA PHE A 269 30.24 -8.45 -7.72
C PHE A 269 30.55 -7.21 -8.56
N LYS A 270 31.81 -7.00 -8.96
CA LYS A 270 32.22 -5.87 -9.83
C LYS A 270 31.52 -5.85 -11.19
N GLU A 271 31.12 -7.01 -11.69
CA GLU A 271 30.42 -7.17 -12.97
C GLU A 271 28.93 -7.43 -12.78
N THR A 272 28.41 -7.29 -11.57
CA THR A 272 27.01 -7.57 -11.23
C THR A 272 26.18 -6.30 -11.30
N ASP A 273 25.05 -6.37 -12.01
CA ASP A 273 24.14 -5.24 -12.15
C ASP A 273 23.37 -5.00 -10.85
N VAL A 274 22.87 -6.08 -10.23
CA VAL A 274 22.07 -6.03 -8.99
C VAL A 274 22.53 -7.08 -7.99
N ALA A 275 22.92 -6.65 -6.78
CA ALA A 275 23.04 -7.50 -5.61
C ALA A 275 21.76 -7.42 -4.76
N LEU A 276 21.02 -8.52 -4.65
CA LEU A 276 19.77 -8.60 -3.88
C LEU A 276 20.01 -9.30 -2.54
N ILE A 277 20.03 -8.53 -1.46
CA ILE A 277 20.26 -9.00 -0.09
C ILE A 277 18.91 -9.30 0.56
N ILE A 278 18.75 -10.51 1.11
CA ILE A 278 17.49 -10.97 1.70
C ILE A 278 17.73 -11.43 3.15
N GLY A 279 17.53 -10.52 4.09
CA GLY A 279 17.64 -10.78 5.53
C GLY A 279 19.07 -11.03 6.01
N ALA A 280 20.06 -10.46 5.35
CA ALA A 280 21.47 -10.49 5.76
C ALA A 280 21.92 -9.10 6.24
N ASN A 281 22.69 -9.07 7.33
CA ASN A 281 23.25 -7.83 7.88
C ASN A 281 24.77 -7.94 8.07
N ASP A 282 25.23 -8.65 9.11
CA ASP A 282 26.68 -8.70 9.44
C ASP A 282 27.56 -9.24 8.30
N VAL A 283 27.08 -10.26 7.59
CA VAL A 283 27.84 -10.95 6.52
C VAL A 283 28.02 -10.14 5.23
N VAL A 284 27.36 -8.99 5.15
CA VAL A 284 27.45 -8.04 4.03
C VAL A 284 27.90 -6.65 4.51
N ASN A 285 28.30 -6.51 5.79
CA ASN A 285 28.54 -5.21 6.41
C ASN A 285 29.96 -4.69 6.10
N PRO A 286 30.13 -3.62 5.28
CA PRO A 286 31.45 -3.08 4.92
C PRO A 286 32.28 -2.55 6.10
N ALA A 287 31.65 -2.29 7.25
CA ALA A 287 32.35 -1.91 8.46
C ALA A 287 33.35 -2.99 8.92
N ALA A 288 33.19 -4.25 8.50
CA ALA A 288 34.18 -5.30 8.74
C ALA A 288 35.57 -4.98 8.15
N ASN A 289 35.64 -4.18 7.08
CA ASN A 289 36.89 -3.81 6.41
C ASN A 289 37.53 -2.53 6.98
N THR A 290 36.76 -1.68 7.68
CA THR A 290 37.16 -0.30 7.99
C THR A 290 37.04 0.09 9.46
N ALA A 291 36.13 -0.53 10.21
CA ALA A 291 35.81 -0.14 11.58
C ALA A 291 36.69 -0.89 12.60
N GLU A 292 37.96 -0.48 12.71
CA GLU A 292 38.92 -1.03 13.67
C GLU A 292 38.36 -1.07 15.10
N GLY A 293 38.59 -2.18 15.81
CA GLY A 293 38.16 -2.37 17.20
C GLY A 293 36.69 -2.80 17.36
N THR A 294 35.93 -2.94 16.27
CA THR A 294 34.58 -3.53 16.33
C THR A 294 34.63 -5.07 16.28
N PRO A 295 33.61 -5.77 16.80
CA PRO A 295 33.55 -7.24 16.78
C PRO A 295 33.57 -7.88 15.39
N ILE A 296 33.23 -7.10 14.34
CA ILE A 296 33.23 -7.58 12.94
C ILE A 296 34.50 -7.21 12.17
N TYR A 297 35.41 -6.43 12.76
CA TYR A 297 36.62 -6.01 12.06
C TYR A 297 37.49 -7.21 11.67
N GLY A 298 37.84 -7.30 10.40
CA GLY A 298 38.59 -8.42 9.82
C GLY A 298 37.76 -9.67 9.56
N MET A 299 36.45 -9.65 9.82
CA MET A 299 35.55 -10.72 9.39
C MET A 299 35.46 -10.69 7.84
N PRO A 300 35.71 -11.80 7.15
CA PRO A 300 35.40 -11.90 5.72
C PRO A 300 33.90 -11.61 5.50
N ILE A 301 33.58 -10.84 4.47
CA ILE A 301 32.21 -10.50 4.08
C ILE A 301 31.99 -10.73 2.57
N LEU A 302 30.73 -10.75 2.16
CA LEU A 302 30.38 -10.65 0.74
C LEU A 302 30.51 -9.19 0.28
N ASP A 303 31.27 -8.97 -0.79
CA ASP A 303 31.60 -7.64 -1.33
C ASP A 303 30.43 -7.04 -2.15
N VAL A 304 29.22 -7.12 -1.61
CA VAL A 304 27.97 -6.68 -2.26
C VAL A 304 27.98 -5.22 -2.67
N GLU A 305 28.77 -4.39 -1.97
CA GLU A 305 28.93 -2.98 -2.27
C GLU A 305 29.61 -2.74 -3.64
N GLU A 306 30.34 -3.72 -4.18
CA GLU A 306 30.98 -3.61 -5.49
C GLU A 306 29.99 -3.74 -6.66
N ALA A 307 28.76 -4.20 -6.41
CA ALA A 307 27.71 -4.25 -7.42
C ALA A 307 27.24 -2.85 -7.85
N ARG A 308 26.72 -2.73 -9.07
CA ARG A 308 26.20 -1.46 -9.60
C ARG A 308 25.03 -0.95 -8.77
N HIS A 309 24.06 -1.81 -8.48
CA HIS A 309 22.91 -1.53 -7.62
C HIS A 309 22.78 -2.58 -6.52
N VAL A 310 22.37 -2.16 -5.33
CA VAL A 310 22.15 -3.04 -4.17
C VAL A 310 20.70 -2.88 -3.70
N ILE A 311 19.98 -3.99 -3.62
CA ILE A 311 18.62 -4.02 -3.08
C ILE A 311 18.68 -4.80 -1.76
N ILE A 312 18.13 -4.25 -0.69
CA ILE A 312 18.20 -4.82 0.65
C ILE A 312 16.80 -5.02 1.18
N CYS A 313 16.39 -6.27 1.37
CA CYS A 313 15.17 -6.63 2.09
C CYS A 313 15.56 -7.03 3.52
N ASN A 314 15.32 -6.18 4.51
CA ASN A 314 15.64 -6.46 5.91
C ASN A 314 14.59 -5.89 6.87
N TYR A 315 14.47 -6.46 8.08
CA TYR A 315 13.39 -6.10 9.00
C TYR A 315 13.43 -4.64 9.46
N ASP A 316 14.61 -4.17 9.85
CA ASP A 316 14.85 -2.80 10.30
C ASP A 316 16.31 -2.39 10.01
N LYS A 317 16.69 -1.19 10.45
CA LYS A 317 18.06 -0.68 10.34
C LYS A 317 18.96 -1.09 11.52
N GLN A 318 18.47 -1.88 12.48
CA GLN A 318 19.23 -2.20 13.67
C GLN A 318 20.41 -3.13 13.34
N PRO A 319 21.50 -3.05 14.12
CA PRO A 319 22.61 -3.99 14.00
C PRO A 319 22.20 -5.46 14.06
N GLY A 320 22.97 -6.30 13.38
CA GLY A 320 22.83 -7.75 13.46
C GLY A 320 23.37 -8.30 14.79
N TYR A 321 23.86 -9.54 14.73
CA TYR A 321 24.34 -10.24 15.91
C TYR A 321 25.55 -9.54 16.55
N ALA A 322 26.39 -8.92 15.73
CA ALA A 322 27.61 -8.26 16.21
C ALA A 322 27.39 -6.90 16.87
N GLY A 323 26.18 -6.32 16.78
CA GLY A 323 25.89 -5.02 17.41
C GLY A 323 26.60 -3.82 16.75
N VAL A 324 27.00 -3.93 15.48
CA VAL A 324 27.62 -2.86 14.70
C VAL A 324 26.67 -2.40 13.60
N ASP A 325 26.50 -1.09 13.46
CA ASP A 325 25.68 -0.50 12.40
C ASP A 325 26.22 -0.87 11.01
N ASN A 326 25.32 -1.01 10.03
CA ASN A 326 25.70 -1.34 8.66
C ASN A 326 25.69 -0.07 7.79
N PRO A 327 26.85 0.38 7.28
CA PRO A 327 26.92 1.55 6.40
C PRO A 327 26.00 1.46 5.19
N LEU A 328 25.71 0.26 4.68
CA LEU A 328 24.78 0.08 3.55
C LEU A 328 23.35 0.57 3.84
N TYR A 329 22.98 0.78 5.11
CA TYR A 329 21.63 1.20 5.49
C TYR A 329 21.50 2.73 5.62
N ASP A 330 22.64 3.44 5.54
CA ASP A 330 22.72 4.89 5.50
C ASP A 330 22.61 5.36 4.03
N GLU A 331 21.58 6.15 3.74
CA GLU A 331 21.33 6.68 2.40
C GLU A 331 22.44 7.62 1.91
N SER A 332 23.23 8.20 2.83
CA SER A 332 24.38 9.04 2.51
C SER A 332 25.64 8.25 2.19
N TYR A 333 25.67 6.93 2.46
CA TYR A 333 26.85 6.09 2.26
C TYR A 333 27.24 5.96 0.80
N ARG A 334 26.26 5.63 -0.06
CA ARG A 334 26.41 5.66 -1.52
C ARG A 334 25.08 5.70 -2.24
N SER A 335 25.12 6.22 -3.47
CA SER A 335 24.03 6.05 -4.42
C SER A 335 23.86 4.58 -4.85
N GLY A 336 22.67 4.25 -5.34
CA GLY A 336 22.40 2.93 -5.93
C GLY A 336 22.05 1.85 -4.89
N ILE A 337 21.59 2.25 -3.71
CA ILE A 337 20.98 1.36 -2.73
C ILE A 337 19.46 1.58 -2.72
N ALA A 338 18.70 0.49 -2.67
CA ALA A 338 17.27 0.46 -2.39
C ALA A 338 17.05 -0.37 -1.13
N LEU A 339 16.60 0.27 -0.06
CA LEU A 339 16.38 -0.37 1.24
C LEU A 339 14.88 -0.57 1.46
N LEU A 340 14.45 -1.83 1.45
CA LEU A 340 13.08 -2.26 1.72
C LEU A 340 13.04 -2.80 3.15
N LEU A 341 12.36 -2.07 4.03
CA LEU A 341 12.24 -2.42 5.44
C LEU A 341 10.97 -3.22 5.74
N GLY A 342 11.10 -4.22 6.60
CA GLY A 342 10.00 -5.08 7.04
C GLY A 342 10.30 -6.57 6.88
N ASP A 343 9.29 -7.40 7.12
CA ASP A 343 9.43 -8.86 6.95
C ASP A 343 9.97 -9.20 5.55
N ALA A 344 10.99 -10.06 5.48
CA ALA A 344 11.70 -10.32 4.23
C ALA A 344 10.82 -11.02 3.19
N LYS A 345 9.78 -11.76 3.61
CA LYS A 345 8.81 -12.36 2.68
C LYS A 345 7.87 -11.30 2.11
N VAL A 346 7.44 -10.35 2.93
CA VAL A 346 6.57 -9.24 2.50
C VAL A 346 7.29 -8.33 1.51
N THR A 347 8.45 -7.81 1.91
CA THR A 347 9.27 -6.88 1.09
C THR A 347 9.73 -7.53 -0.22
N LEU A 348 10.13 -8.80 -0.20
CA LEU A 348 10.46 -9.53 -1.42
C LEU A 348 9.26 -9.70 -2.36
N ASN A 349 8.07 -9.96 -1.81
CA ASN A 349 6.85 -10.06 -2.61
C ASN A 349 6.44 -8.72 -3.23
N GLU A 350 6.64 -7.61 -2.52
CA GLU A 350 6.46 -6.25 -3.05
C GLU A 350 7.43 -5.96 -4.18
N LEU A 351 8.70 -6.30 -4.01
CA LEU A 351 9.72 -6.18 -5.05
C LEU A 351 9.38 -7.00 -6.30
N ILE A 352 8.91 -8.24 -6.14
CA ILE A 352 8.44 -9.09 -7.26
C ILE A 352 7.27 -8.42 -7.98
N ARG A 353 6.31 -7.85 -7.25
CA ARG A 353 5.18 -7.13 -7.84
C ARG A 353 5.65 -5.89 -8.60
N ALA A 354 6.60 -5.13 -8.06
CA ALA A 354 7.16 -3.96 -8.71
C ALA A 354 7.91 -4.34 -9.99
N TYR A 355 8.73 -5.40 -9.94
CA TYR A 355 9.41 -5.95 -11.11
C TYR A 355 8.42 -6.34 -12.23
N ARG A 356 7.30 -6.99 -11.90
CA ARG A 356 6.26 -7.39 -12.88
C ARG A 356 5.48 -6.22 -13.52
N LYS A 357 5.54 -5.03 -12.92
CA LYS A 357 4.89 -3.82 -13.44
C LYS A 357 5.79 -3.06 -14.43
N CYS A 358 7.10 -3.33 -14.41
CA CYS A 358 8.06 -2.82 -15.37
C CYS A 358 7.92 -3.62 -16.67
#